data_AF-A0A1Q3PTS0-F1
#
_entry.id   AF-A0A1Q3PTS0-F1
#
_cell.length_a   1.000
_cell.length_b   1.000
_cell.length_c   1.000
_cell.angle_alpha   90.00
_cell.angle_beta   90.00
_cell.angle_gamma   90.00
#
_symmetry.space_group_name_H-M   'P 1'
#
loop_
_entity.id
_entity.type
_entity.pdbx_description
1 polymer ?
#
loop_
_entity_poly.entity_id
_entity_poly.type
_entity_poly.pdbx_seq_one_letter_code
_entity_poly.pdbx_strand_id
1 'polypeptide(L)'
;MYRIFTLNSPLNLLFYAIVLLALQVAWWAQPIAENVVIEHAEPLSNLLFPKLQTLPNAKSVLQSLGLVLSLVIAIFLNNTIASNKILNSRSYTTGIFFIIFLSLVRHFGVLSPELISVYFSLRIIQKALRIVKEEKPFGNIFDLGWISALSVLFYFPSLWMLFFSFLILVVFRPFSLKEWLMVFIGFLAPFFFIFTLYFWFDKTHELLIGLTNLPNVQARSFEFSPSVIIAALVFVIAFLLSASALPRILFSNVIQVRKFVNLLLIMIALVLLSSFLQAEFTALHFSVLCLPLSILCAMYFQSLKGVFLSELLFGMLILSAVIVHFFK
;
A
#
# COMPACT_ATOMS: atom_id res chain seq x y z
N MET A 1 -15.36 -1.77 20.66
CA MET A 1 -14.62 -0.79 19.85
C MET A 1 -14.84 -1.02 18.36
N TYR A 2 -14.74 -2.26 17.86
CA TYR A 2 -15.02 -2.61 16.45
C TYR A 2 -16.41 -2.13 15.99
N ARG A 3 -17.44 -2.30 16.83
CA ARG A 3 -18.83 -1.93 16.49
C ARG A 3 -18.98 -0.45 16.08
N ILE A 4 -18.18 0.45 16.63
CA ILE A 4 -18.22 1.89 16.28
C ILE A 4 -17.94 2.07 14.78
N PHE A 5 -16.97 1.34 14.24
CA PHE A 5 -16.58 1.40 12.83
C PHE A 5 -17.55 0.67 11.91
N THR A 6 -18.41 -0.21 12.44
CA THR A 6 -19.49 -0.83 11.65
C THR A 6 -20.63 0.15 11.37
N LEU A 7 -20.80 1.18 12.20
CA LEU A 7 -21.80 2.22 11.99
C LEU A 7 -21.38 3.13 10.83
N ASN A 8 -22.33 3.48 9.96
CA ASN A 8 -22.06 4.40 8.85
C ASN A 8 -22.17 5.86 9.31
N SER A 9 -21.29 6.28 10.20
CA SER A 9 -21.22 7.67 10.72
C SER A 9 -19.98 8.39 10.18
N PRO A 10 -20.10 9.64 9.70
CA PRO A 10 -18.94 10.44 9.29
C PRO A 10 -17.98 10.74 10.46
N LEU A 11 -18.44 10.64 11.72
CA LEU A 11 -17.58 10.74 12.91
C LEU A 11 -16.47 9.68 12.94
N ASN A 12 -16.65 8.56 12.23
CA ASN A 12 -15.63 7.52 12.14
C ASN A 12 -14.35 7.99 11.43
N LEU A 13 -14.42 9.06 10.62
CA LEU A 13 -13.24 9.70 10.05
C LEU A 13 -12.38 10.39 11.13
N LEU A 14 -13.02 11.00 12.14
CA LEU A 14 -12.29 11.56 13.28
C LEU A 14 -11.68 10.46 14.14
N PHE A 15 -12.39 9.35 14.33
CA PHE A 15 -11.84 8.19 15.04
C PHE A 15 -10.62 7.58 14.33
N TYR A 16 -10.57 7.58 12.99
CA TYR A 16 -9.36 7.19 12.27
C TYR A 16 -8.16 8.07 12.64
N ALA A 17 -8.35 9.40 12.64
CA ALA A 17 -7.30 10.34 12.99
C ALA A 17 -6.83 10.14 14.43
N ILE A 18 -7.76 9.96 15.37
CA ILE A 18 -7.45 9.73 16.79
C ILE A 18 -6.66 8.43 16.97
N VAL A 19 -7.10 7.32 16.37
CA VAL A 19 -6.41 6.03 16.49
C VAL A 19 -5.03 6.08 15.85
N LEU A 20 -4.91 6.70 14.66
CA LEU A 20 -3.62 6.86 13.99
C LEU A 20 -2.66 7.70 14.83
N LEU A 21 -3.11 8.84 15.36
CA LEU A 21 -2.33 9.68 16.27
C LEU A 21 -1.90 8.91 17.51
N ALA A 22 -2.82 8.20 18.18
CA ALA A 22 -2.52 7.43 19.37
C ALA A 22 -1.44 6.36 19.12
N LEU A 23 -1.49 5.69 17.96
CA LEU A 23 -0.49 4.69 17.57
C LEU A 23 0.83 5.34 17.11
N GLN A 24 0.82 6.55 16.54
CA GLN A 24 2.03 7.24 16.10
C GLN A 24 2.76 7.98 17.23
N VAL A 25 2.07 8.44 18.27
CA VAL A 25 2.70 9.13 19.42
C VAL A 25 3.75 8.24 20.08
N ALA A 26 3.52 6.92 20.15
CA ALA A 26 4.50 5.96 20.65
C ALA A 26 5.80 5.94 19.83
N TRP A 27 5.70 6.11 18.50
CA TRP A 27 6.86 6.23 17.60
C TRP A 27 7.55 7.58 17.69
N TRP A 28 6.80 8.67 17.84
CA TRP A 28 7.38 10.01 17.94
C TRP A 28 8.19 10.20 19.23
N ALA A 29 7.79 9.52 20.31
CA ALA A 29 8.52 9.50 21.57
C ALA A 29 9.87 8.76 21.47
N GLN A 30 10.07 7.90 20.47
CA GLN A 30 11.33 7.21 20.28
C GLN A 30 12.33 8.09 19.52
N PRO A 31 13.61 8.11 19.93
CA PRO A 31 14.66 8.70 19.12
C PRO A 31 14.75 7.88 17.83
N ILE A 32 14.28 8.46 16.72
CA ILE A 32 14.57 7.95 15.39
C ILE A 32 16.09 7.83 15.32
N ALA A 33 16.59 6.61 15.12
CA ALA A 33 18.01 6.40 14.84
C ALA A 33 18.37 7.34 13.67
N GLU A 34 19.34 8.23 13.89
CA GLU A 34 19.63 9.41 13.05
C GLU A 34 20.02 9.10 11.59
N ASN A 35 19.95 7.85 11.13
CA ASN A 35 20.46 7.41 9.84
C ASN A 35 19.42 6.63 9.01
N VAL A 36 18.21 7.15 8.83
CA VAL A 36 17.38 6.74 7.68
C VAL A 36 17.49 7.80 6.60
N VAL A 37 18.73 8.18 6.27
CA VAL A 37 19.04 8.75 4.96
C VAL A 37 19.20 7.56 4.05
N ILE A 38 18.07 6.97 3.64
CA ILE A 38 18.12 6.04 2.52
C ILE A 38 18.43 6.94 1.32
N GLU A 39 19.66 6.85 0.82
CA GLU A 39 20.00 7.43 -0.48
C GLU A 39 19.16 6.70 -1.52
N HIS A 40 18.01 7.29 -1.83
CA HIS A 40 17.12 6.75 -2.84
C HIS A 40 17.74 7.03 -4.22
N ALA A 41 18.21 5.99 -4.88
CA ALA A 41 18.73 6.07 -6.25
C ALA A 41 17.63 6.39 -7.26
N GLU A 42 16.36 6.21 -6.89
CA GLU A 42 15.21 6.43 -7.76
C GLU A 42 15.05 7.93 -8.15
N PRO A 43 14.78 8.25 -9.44
CA PRO A 43 14.86 9.62 -9.93
C PRO A 43 13.95 10.62 -9.20
N LEU A 44 12.68 10.26 -8.95
CA LEU A 44 11.75 11.18 -8.28
C LEU A 44 12.03 11.28 -6.78
N SER A 45 12.49 10.20 -6.15
CA SER A 45 12.86 10.22 -4.74
C SER A 45 14.13 11.05 -4.52
N ASN A 46 15.14 10.90 -5.37
CA ASN A 46 16.35 11.72 -5.35
C ASN A 46 16.06 13.21 -5.62
N LEU A 47 15.02 13.52 -6.39
CA LEU A 47 14.62 14.92 -6.63
C LEU A 47 13.87 15.52 -5.42
N LEU A 48 13.03 14.73 -4.74
CA LEU A 48 12.12 15.20 -3.69
C LEU A 48 12.73 15.18 -2.28
N PHE A 49 13.27 14.04 -1.85
CA PHE A 49 13.64 13.82 -0.45
C PHE A 49 14.83 14.67 0.03
N PRO A 50 15.90 14.87 -0.76
CA PRO A 50 16.99 15.75 -0.35
C PRO A 50 16.51 17.18 -0.05
N LYS A 51 15.59 17.71 -0.87
CA LYS A 51 15.01 19.04 -0.64
C LYS A 51 14.21 19.09 0.66
N LEU A 52 13.41 18.07 0.96
CA LEU A 52 12.65 17.98 2.21
C LEU A 52 13.57 17.86 3.43
N GLN A 53 14.70 17.18 3.31
CA GLN A 53 15.69 17.03 4.37
C GLN A 53 16.44 18.33 4.68
N THR A 54 16.58 19.25 3.72
CA THR A 54 17.22 20.56 3.95
C THR A 54 16.34 21.57 4.72
N LEU A 55 15.05 21.28 4.92
CA LEU A 55 14.13 22.20 5.61
C LEU A 55 14.41 22.26 7.13
N PRO A 56 14.19 23.42 7.77
CA PRO A 56 14.20 23.50 9.23
C PRO A 56 13.13 22.56 9.80
N ASN A 57 13.49 21.80 10.84
CA ASN A 57 12.62 20.76 11.43
C ASN A 57 12.15 19.68 10.43
N ALA A 58 12.99 19.33 9.44
CA ALA A 58 12.69 18.33 8.42
C ALA A 58 12.06 17.03 8.98
N LYS A 59 12.53 16.55 10.14
CA LYS A 59 11.98 15.37 10.82
C LYS A 59 10.48 15.51 11.12
N SER A 60 10.06 16.60 11.74
CA SER A 60 8.66 16.85 12.08
C SER A 60 7.81 17.07 10.82
N VAL A 61 8.38 17.72 9.80
CA VAL A 61 7.73 17.88 8.50
C VAL A 61 7.45 16.50 7.86
N LEU A 62 8.45 15.62 7.76
CA LEU A 62 8.28 14.28 7.18
C LEU A 62 7.31 13.42 7.99
N GLN A 63 7.32 13.51 9.32
CA GLN A 63 6.35 12.82 10.19
C GLN A 63 4.92 13.31 9.93
N SER A 64 4.70 14.62 9.91
CA SER A 64 3.37 15.19 9.64
C SER A 64 2.85 14.82 8.25
N LEU A 65 3.71 14.85 7.22
CA LEU A 65 3.34 14.44 5.87
C LEU A 65 3.01 12.95 5.79
N GLY A 66 3.77 12.09 6.49
CA GLY A 66 3.50 10.66 6.59
C GLY A 66 2.16 10.36 7.28
N LEU A 67 1.85 11.08 8.36
CA LEU A 67 0.55 11.01 9.03
C LEU A 67 -0.58 11.40 8.09
N VAL A 68 -0.49 12.57 7.45
CA VAL A 68 -1.52 13.04 6.52
C VAL A 68 -1.72 12.04 5.37
N LEU A 69 -0.64 11.54 4.77
CA LEU A 69 -0.70 10.60 3.67
C LEU A 69 -1.34 9.27 4.09
N SER A 70 -0.96 8.72 5.24
CA SER A 70 -1.57 7.47 5.76
C SER A 70 -3.06 7.63 6.07
N LEU A 71 -3.49 8.77 6.60
CA LEU A 71 -4.90 9.11 6.78
C LEU A 71 -5.65 9.19 5.44
N VAL A 72 -5.06 9.86 4.45
CA VAL A 72 -5.63 9.97 3.10
C VAL A 72 -5.79 8.58 2.48
N ILE A 73 -4.78 7.71 2.60
CA ILE A 73 -4.84 6.32 2.10
C ILE A 73 -5.98 5.56 2.79
N ALA A 74 -6.09 5.63 4.11
CA ALA A 74 -7.14 4.93 4.87
C ALA A 74 -8.56 5.37 4.44
N ILE A 75 -8.78 6.67 4.32
CA ILE A 75 -10.07 7.25 3.93
C ILE A 75 -10.40 6.86 2.49
N PHE A 76 -9.45 7.01 1.56
CA PHE A 76 -9.67 6.72 0.15
C PHE A 76 -9.88 5.22 -0.08
N LEU A 77 -9.16 4.36 0.64
CA LEU A 77 -9.36 2.93 0.62
C LEU A 77 -10.78 2.57 1.06
N ASN A 78 -11.22 3.08 2.22
CA ASN A 78 -12.57 2.80 2.72
C ASN A 78 -13.65 3.27 1.73
N ASN A 79 -13.51 4.48 1.19
CA ASN A 79 -14.44 5.02 0.20
C ASN A 79 -14.45 4.20 -1.10
N THR A 80 -13.31 3.68 -1.53
CA THR A 80 -13.20 2.83 -2.72
C THR A 80 -13.97 1.54 -2.54
N ILE A 81 -13.79 0.86 -1.41
CA ILE A 81 -14.47 -0.41 -1.13
C ILE A 81 -15.98 -0.19 -0.93
N ALA A 82 -16.36 0.86 -0.20
CA ALA A 82 -17.75 1.22 0.05
C ALA A 82 -18.51 1.59 -1.25
N SER A 83 -17.94 2.46 -2.09
CA SER A 83 -18.59 2.91 -3.33
C SER A 83 -18.72 1.81 -4.40
N ASN A 84 -17.86 0.79 -4.34
CA ASN A 84 -17.91 -0.36 -5.24
C ASN A 84 -18.72 -1.54 -4.69
N LYS A 85 -19.39 -1.39 -3.53
CA LYS A 85 -20.23 -2.41 -2.90
C LYS A 85 -19.51 -3.77 -2.77
N ILE A 86 -18.21 -3.75 -2.48
CA ILE A 86 -17.41 -4.96 -2.30
C ILE A 86 -17.75 -5.66 -0.99
N LEU A 87 -18.07 -4.87 0.05
CA LEU A 87 -18.61 -5.34 1.32
C LEU A 87 -20.14 -5.34 1.28
N ASN A 88 -20.77 -6.25 2.02
CA ASN A 88 -22.24 -6.41 2.06
C ASN A 88 -22.95 -5.21 2.70
N SER A 89 -22.22 -4.37 3.44
CA SER A 89 -22.74 -3.19 4.12
C SER A 89 -21.69 -2.10 4.11
N ARG A 90 -22.14 -0.85 4.00
CA ARG A 90 -21.27 0.31 4.07
C ARG A 90 -20.78 0.47 5.52
N SER A 91 -19.48 0.33 5.71
CA SER A 91 -18.83 0.48 7.01
C SER A 91 -17.50 1.21 6.86
N TYR A 92 -16.89 1.53 8.01
CA TYR A 92 -15.57 2.13 8.12
C TYR A 92 -14.53 1.09 8.59
N THR A 93 -14.76 -0.20 8.31
CA THR A 93 -13.92 -1.29 8.81
C THR A 93 -12.62 -1.44 8.02
N THR A 94 -12.66 -1.30 6.69
CA THR A 94 -11.45 -1.41 5.86
C THR A 94 -10.40 -0.37 6.21
N GLY A 95 -10.80 0.90 6.39
CA GLY A 95 -9.86 1.97 6.72
C GLY A 95 -9.20 1.79 8.09
N ILE A 96 -9.94 1.34 9.10
CA ILE A 96 -9.35 1.10 10.43
C ILE A 96 -8.41 -0.11 10.44
N PHE A 97 -8.75 -1.19 9.72
CA PHE A 97 -7.82 -2.32 9.56
C PHE A 97 -6.53 -1.90 8.86
N PHE A 98 -6.63 -1.02 7.85
CA PHE A 98 -5.44 -0.48 7.20
C PHE A 98 -4.56 0.31 8.18
N ILE A 99 -5.14 1.18 9.02
CA ILE A 99 -4.39 1.94 10.02
C ILE A 99 -3.71 1.01 11.02
N ILE A 100 -4.41 -0.02 11.51
CA ILE A 100 -3.84 -0.97 12.47
C ILE A 100 -2.70 -1.77 11.82
N PHE A 101 -2.88 -2.27 10.61
CA PHE A 101 -1.85 -3.02 9.90
C PHE A 101 -0.64 -2.17 9.53
N LEU A 102 -0.87 -0.93 9.07
CA LEU A 102 0.21 0.00 8.81
C LEU A 102 0.99 0.28 10.09
N SER A 103 0.30 0.33 11.24
CA SER A 103 0.94 0.54 12.54
C SER A 103 1.82 -0.62 13.02
N LEU A 104 1.67 -1.82 12.45
CA LEU A 104 2.59 -2.94 12.71
C LEU A 104 3.91 -2.78 11.96
N VAL A 105 3.97 -1.94 10.93
CA VAL A 105 5.17 -1.75 10.11
C VAL A 105 6.09 -0.75 10.79
N ARG A 106 7.37 -1.13 10.94
CA ARG A 106 8.39 -0.24 11.52
C ARG A 106 8.52 1.05 10.68
N HIS A 107 8.62 2.20 11.34
CA HIS A 107 8.81 3.52 10.70
C HIS A 107 7.66 4.00 9.78
N PHE A 108 6.47 3.40 9.82
CA PHE A 108 5.33 3.76 8.95
C PHE A 108 4.83 5.21 9.08
N GLY A 109 5.15 5.88 10.20
CA GLY A 109 4.67 7.23 10.53
C GLY A 109 5.51 8.36 9.95
N VAL A 110 6.39 8.07 8.99
CA VAL A 110 7.23 9.06 8.30
C VAL A 110 6.94 8.97 6.81
N LEU A 111 6.91 10.12 6.13
CA LEU A 111 6.84 10.12 4.67
C LEU A 111 8.07 9.40 4.09
N SER A 112 7.82 8.34 3.33
CA SER A 112 8.84 7.56 2.65
C SER A 112 8.38 7.20 1.22
N PRO A 113 9.29 6.85 0.30
CA PRO A 113 8.90 6.43 -1.04
C PRO A 113 7.99 5.20 -1.06
N GLU A 114 8.16 4.28 -0.10
CA GLU A 114 7.31 3.10 0.04
C GLU A 114 5.87 3.52 0.35
N LEU A 115 5.67 4.48 1.27
CA LEU A 115 4.33 4.97 1.60
C LEU A 115 3.67 5.69 0.41
N ILE A 116 4.46 6.40 -0.40
CA ILE A 116 3.99 6.97 -1.67
C ILE A 116 3.56 5.86 -2.64
N SER A 117 4.34 4.77 -2.73
CA SER A 117 3.99 3.57 -3.49
C SER A 117 2.71 2.89 -2.97
N VAL A 118 2.45 2.87 -1.65
CA VAL A 118 1.16 2.42 -1.08
C VAL A 118 0.01 3.26 -1.62
N TYR A 119 0.16 4.59 -1.65
CA TYR A 119 -0.88 5.46 -2.22
C TYR A 119 -1.14 5.14 -3.70
N PHE A 120 -0.09 4.97 -4.51
CA PHE A 120 -0.26 4.60 -5.92
C PHE A 120 -0.87 3.22 -6.10
N SER A 121 -0.54 2.25 -5.24
CA SER A 121 -1.15 0.92 -5.21
C SER A 121 -2.67 1.00 -4.98
N LEU A 122 -3.11 1.87 -4.05
CA LEU A 122 -4.53 2.16 -3.85
C LEU A 122 -5.17 2.77 -5.10
N ARG A 123 -4.48 3.68 -5.81
CA ARG A 123 -4.99 4.27 -7.06
C ARG A 123 -5.15 3.21 -8.15
N ILE A 124 -4.25 2.24 -8.25
CA ILE A 124 -4.40 1.09 -9.16
C ILE A 124 -5.63 0.24 -8.79
N ILE A 125 -5.84 -0.07 -7.52
CA ILE A 125 -7.05 -0.78 -7.05
C ILE A 125 -8.32 -0.03 -7.46
N GLN A 126 -8.34 1.30 -7.28
CA GLN A 126 -9.45 2.14 -7.71
C GLN A 126 -9.71 2.05 -9.21
N LYS A 127 -8.65 2.10 -10.03
CA LYS A 127 -8.74 2.01 -11.49
C LYS A 127 -9.23 0.63 -11.93
N ALA A 128 -8.73 -0.45 -11.31
CA ALA A 128 -9.19 -1.81 -11.56
C ALA A 128 -10.71 -1.93 -11.37
N LEU A 129 -11.26 -1.39 -10.28
CA LEU A 129 -12.70 -1.42 -10.01
C LEU A 129 -13.53 -0.56 -10.99
N ARG A 130 -12.97 0.53 -11.54
CA ARG A 130 -13.62 1.35 -12.57
C ARG A 130 -13.66 0.65 -13.93
N ILE A 131 -12.56 -0.02 -14.32
CA ILE A 131 -12.45 -0.77 -15.58
C ILE A 131 -13.57 -1.83 -15.71
N VAL A 132 -14.02 -2.40 -14.59
CA VAL A 132 -15.14 -3.36 -14.56
C VAL A 132 -16.47 -2.74 -14.99
N LYS A 133 -16.67 -1.45 -14.71
CA LYS A 133 -17.96 -0.77 -14.89
C LYS A 133 -18.08 -0.04 -16.23
N GLU A 134 -16.97 0.27 -16.88
CA GLU A 134 -16.92 1.08 -18.09
C GLU A 134 -16.78 0.22 -19.35
N GLU A 135 -17.55 0.53 -20.39
CA GLU A 135 -17.48 -0.18 -21.67
C GLU A 135 -16.16 0.11 -22.40
N LYS A 136 -15.74 1.39 -22.42
CA LYS A 136 -14.53 1.89 -23.09
C LYS A 136 -13.55 2.54 -22.10
N PRO A 137 -12.86 1.76 -21.25
CA PRO A 137 -12.05 2.28 -20.16
C PRO A 137 -10.63 2.73 -20.58
N PHE A 138 -10.43 3.20 -21.82
CA PHE A 138 -9.09 3.45 -22.37
C PHE A 138 -8.24 4.40 -21.51
N GLY A 139 -8.83 5.48 -20.99
CA GLY A 139 -8.15 6.38 -20.06
C GLY A 139 -7.76 5.69 -18.75
N ASN A 140 -8.65 4.89 -18.17
CA ASN A 140 -8.34 4.13 -16.96
C ASN A 140 -7.25 3.07 -17.19
N ILE A 141 -7.17 2.47 -18.38
CA ILE A 141 -6.15 1.49 -18.76
C ILE A 141 -4.78 2.17 -18.94
N PHE A 142 -4.73 3.32 -19.63
CA PHE A 142 -3.51 4.13 -19.72
C PHE A 142 -3.02 4.54 -18.32
N ASP A 143 -3.94 4.97 -17.46
CA ASP A 143 -3.63 5.39 -16.10
C ASP A 143 -3.01 4.27 -15.26
N LEU A 144 -3.35 2.99 -15.50
CA LEU A 144 -2.70 1.86 -14.82
C LEU A 144 -1.19 1.85 -15.07
N GLY A 145 -0.78 2.00 -16.33
CA GLY A 145 0.62 2.11 -16.71
C GLY A 145 1.28 3.36 -16.13
N TRP A 146 0.62 4.51 -16.28
CA TRP A 146 1.12 5.79 -15.79
C TRP A 146 1.38 5.79 -14.28
N ILE A 147 0.42 5.32 -13.50
CA ILE A 147 0.54 5.23 -12.04
C ILE A 147 1.64 4.23 -11.65
N SER A 148 1.73 3.10 -12.36
CA SER A 148 2.81 2.12 -12.13
C SER A 148 4.19 2.73 -12.35
N ALA A 149 4.38 3.49 -13.43
CA ALA A 149 5.65 4.15 -13.72
C ALA A 149 6.01 5.22 -12.70
N LEU A 150 5.05 6.05 -12.30
CA LEU A 150 5.28 7.01 -11.21
C LEU A 150 5.71 6.32 -9.92
N SER A 151 5.07 5.20 -9.57
CA SER A 151 5.45 4.44 -8.39
C SER A 151 6.89 3.91 -8.51
N VAL A 152 7.28 3.33 -9.66
CA VAL A 152 8.65 2.84 -9.89
C VAL A 152 9.68 3.95 -9.79
N LEU A 153 9.35 5.15 -10.29
CA LEU A 153 10.24 6.31 -10.24
C LEU A 153 10.43 6.87 -8.82
N PHE A 154 9.54 6.57 -7.87
CA PHE A 154 9.74 6.84 -6.46
C PHE A 154 10.39 5.65 -5.74
N TYR A 155 9.97 4.43 -6.05
CA TYR A 155 10.36 3.22 -5.35
C TYR A 155 10.46 2.05 -6.32
N PHE A 156 11.68 1.68 -6.71
CA PHE A 156 11.91 0.70 -7.78
C PHE A 156 11.23 -0.67 -7.54
N PRO A 157 11.24 -1.23 -6.31
CA PRO A 157 10.58 -2.50 -6.05
C PRO A 157 9.08 -2.49 -6.36
N SER A 158 8.44 -1.32 -6.48
CA SER A 158 7.05 -1.21 -6.94
C SER A 158 6.83 -1.56 -8.43
N LEU A 159 7.85 -2.02 -9.16
CA LEU A 159 7.72 -2.56 -10.52
C LEU A 159 6.66 -3.67 -10.64
N TRP A 160 6.40 -4.38 -9.54
CA TRP A 160 5.29 -5.34 -9.45
C TRP A 160 3.94 -4.75 -9.87
N MET A 161 3.72 -3.44 -9.71
CA MET A 161 2.50 -2.73 -10.09
C MET A 161 2.26 -2.75 -11.60
N LEU A 162 3.32 -2.76 -12.41
CA LEU A 162 3.20 -2.91 -13.86
C LEU A 162 2.67 -4.29 -14.22
N PHE A 163 3.25 -5.34 -13.66
CA PHE A 163 2.77 -6.72 -13.85
C PHE A 163 1.33 -6.89 -13.34
N PHE A 164 1.04 -6.29 -12.18
CA PHE A 164 -0.30 -6.27 -11.62
C PHE A 164 -1.31 -5.58 -12.54
N SER A 165 -0.91 -4.48 -13.20
CA SER A 165 -1.73 -3.77 -14.20
C SER A 165 -2.11 -4.65 -15.39
N PHE A 166 -1.19 -5.47 -15.89
CA PHE A 166 -1.52 -6.47 -16.93
C PHE A 166 -2.47 -7.55 -16.39
N LEU A 167 -2.25 -8.04 -15.17
CA LEU A 167 -3.14 -9.04 -14.56
C LEU A 167 -4.55 -8.50 -14.27
N ILE A 168 -4.70 -7.20 -13.99
CA ILE A 168 -6.01 -6.52 -13.93
C ILE A 168 -6.75 -6.70 -15.25
N LEU A 169 -6.09 -6.50 -16.40
CA LEU A 169 -6.70 -6.71 -17.71
C LEU A 169 -7.08 -8.18 -17.91
N VAL A 170 -6.17 -9.12 -17.61
CA VAL A 170 -6.43 -10.56 -17.74
C VAL A 170 -7.66 -11.01 -16.95
N VAL A 171 -7.85 -10.48 -15.73
CA VAL A 171 -8.96 -10.87 -14.85
C VAL A 171 -10.29 -10.25 -15.28
N PHE A 172 -10.28 -8.97 -15.68
CA PHE A 172 -11.51 -8.21 -15.87
C PHE A 172 -11.92 -8.00 -17.33
N ARG A 173 -11.02 -8.16 -18.30
CA ARG A 173 -11.25 -7.82 -19.70
C ARG A 173 -10.89 -9.00 -20.62
N PRO A 174 -11.60 -9.16 -21.75
CA PRO A 174 -11.13 -10.05 -22.80
C PRO A 174 -9.80 -9.54 -23.35
N PHE A 175 -8.94 -10.45 -23.78
CA PHE A 175 -7.63 -10.07 -24.31
C PHE A 175 -7.78 -9.13 -25.52
N SER A 176 -7.07 -8.01 -25.47
CA SER A 176 -7.03 -7.01 -26.53
C SER A 176 -5.64 -6.40 -26.59
N LEU A 177 -4.93 -6.64 -27.69
CA LEU A 177 -3.58 -6.10 -27.89
C LEU A 177 -3.53 -4.57 -27.72
N LYS A 178 -4.60 -3.88 -28.16
CA LYS A 178 -4.73 -2.42 -28.00
C LYS A 178 -4.73 -2.00 -26.53
N GLU A 179 -5.47 -2.71 -25.67
CA GLU A 179 -5.53 -2.43 -24.23
C GLU A 179 -4.18 -2.70 -23.55
N TRP A 180 -3.47 -3.76 -23.95
CA TRP A 180 -2.15 -4.07 -23.43
C TRP A 180 -1.10 -3.02 -23.82
N LEU A 181 -1.11 -2.60 -25.09
CA LEU A 181 -0.26 -1.51 -25.57
C LEU A 181 -0.56 -0.20 -24.84
N MET A 182 -1.82 0.08 -24.49
CA MET A 182 -2.17 1.28 -23.72
C MET A 182 -1.54 1.29 -22.32
N VAL A 183 -1.50 0.16 -21.61
CA VAL A 183 -0.78 0.05 -20.33
C VAL A 183 0.71 0.33 -20.54
N PHE A 184 1.30 -0.26 -21.58
CA PHE A 184 2.73 -0.07 -21.87
C PHE A 184 3.08 1.37 -22.23
N ILE A 185 2.29 2.02 -23.09
CA ILE A 185 2.47 3.43 -23.46
C ILE A 185 2.26 4.33 -22.23
N GLY A 186 1.25 4.04 -21.40
CA GLY A 186 1.04 4.74 -20.14
C GLY A 186 2.24 4.63 -19.20
N PHE A 187 2.86 3.45 -19.12
CA PHE A 187 4.07 3.24 -18.34
C PHE A 187 5.28 3.99 -18.89
N LEU A 188 5.50 4.00 -20.20
CA LEU A 188 6.64 4.69 -20.79
C LEU A 188 6.54 6.23 -20.68
N ALA A 189 5.32 6.79 -20.62
CA ALA A 189 5.14 8.23 -20.68
C ALA A 189 5.81 9.00 -19.51
N PRO A 190 5.67 8.62 -18.22
CA PRO A 190 6.41 9.28 -17.14
C PRO A 190 7.93 9.16 -17.28
N PHE A 191 8.45 8.02 -17.73
CA PHE A 191 9.89 7.86 -17.98
C PHE A 191 10.39 8.81 -19.07
N PHE A 192 9.61 8.99 -20.13
CA PHE A 192 9.93 9.95 -21.18
C PHE A 192 9.99 11.39 -20.66
N PHE A 193 9.06 11.79 -19.79
CA PHE A 193 9.08 13.11 -19.15
C PHE A 193 10.30 13.30 -18.25
N ILE A 194 10.63 12.32 -17.40
CA ILE A 194 11.81 12.39 -16.53
C ILE A 194 13.10 12.44 -17.35
N PHE A 195 13.23 11.60 -18.38
CA PHE A 195 14.37 11.63 -19.27
C PHE A 195 14.54 13.02 -19.91
N THR A 196 13.46 13.61 -20.41
CA THR A 196 13.48 14.95 -21.02
C THR A 196 13.89 16.03 -20.01
N LEU A 197 13.41 15.96 -18.77
CA LEU A 197 13.80 16.91 -17.72
C LEU A 197 15.31 16.80 -17.40
N TYR A 198 15.82 15.59 -17.21
CA TYR A 198 17.25 15.39 -16.94
C TYR A 198 18.13 15.78 -18.14
N PHE A 199 17.65 15.55 -19.37
CA PHE A 199 18.30 16.03 -20.58
C PHE A 199 18.37 17.56 -20.64
N TRP A 200 17.27 18.24 -20.31
CA TRP A 200 17.20 19.70 -20.32
C TRP A 200 18.17 20.36 -19.33
N PHE A 201 18.42 19.72 -18.17
CA PHE A 201 19.34 20.23 -17.14
C PHE A 201 20.77 19.68 -17.26
N ASP A 202 21.12 18.99 -18.35
CA ASP A 202 22.43 18.35 -18.56
C ASP A 202 22.82 17.35 -17.45
N LYS A 203 21.82 16.64 -16.90
CA LYS A 203 21.96 15.63 -15.83
C LYS A 203 21.72 14.20 -16.32
N THR A 204 21.72 13.96 -17.63
CA THR A 204 21.43 12.62 -18.20
C THR A 204 22.32 11.53 -17.63
N HIS A 205 23.58 11.84 -17.34
CA HIS A 205 24.53 10.91 -16.73
C HIS A 205 24.11 10.51 -15.31
N GLU A 206 23.60 11.45 -14.49
CA GLU A 206 23.10 11.15 -13.14
C GLU A 206 21.89 10.21 -13.21
N LEU A 207 20.98 10.45 -14.17
CA LEU A 207 19.82 9.58 -14.41
C LEU A 207 20.26 8.16 -14.80
N LEU A 208 21.21 8.05 -15.74
CA LEU A 208 21.67 6.76 -16.24
C LEU A 208 22.33 5.93 -15.12
N ILE A 209 23.21 6.55 -14.31
CA ILE A 209 23.80 5.90 -13.14
C ILE A 209 22.70 5.43 -12.18
N GLY A 210 21.76 6.31 -11.85
CA GLY A 210 20.66 6.01 -10.95
C GLY A 210 19.88 4.78 -11.41
N LEU A 211 19.47 4.75 -12.68
CA LEU A 211 18.75 3.63 -13.30
C LEU A 211 19.57 2.33 -13.31
N THR A 212 20.87 2.39 -13.62
CA THR A 212 21.74 1.20 -13.62
C THR A 212 22.00 0.63 -12.23
N ASN A 213 21.91 1.47 -11.19
CA ASN A 213 22.10 1.05 -9.80
C ASN A 213 20.82 0.55 -9.13
N LEU A 214 19.63 0.78 -9.72
CA LEU A 214 18.36 0.28 -9.19
C LEU A 214 18.33 -1.25 -8.94
N PRO A 215 18.83 -2.11 -9.87
CA PRO A 215 18.81 -3.55 -9.66
C PRO A 215 20.01 -4.08 -8.86
N ASN A 216 20.81 -3.25 -8.18
CA ASN A 216 21.93 -3.74 -7.36
C ASN A 216 21.42 -4.52 -6.15
N VAL A 217 21.12 -5.79 -6.37
CA VAL A 217 20.84 -6.78 -5.33
C VAL A 217 22.18 -7.11 -4.68
N GLN A 218 22.56 -6.35 -3.66
CA GLN A 218 23.74 -6.68 -2.86
C GLN A 218 23.46 -7.92 -1.99
N ALA A 219 24.53 -8.60 -1.58
CA ALA A 219 24.46 -9.79 -0.73
C ALA A 219 23.71 -9.45 0.57
N ARG A 220 22.59 -10.14 0.80
CA ARG A 220 21.62 -9.80 1.85
C ARG A 220 22.04 -10.38 3.19
N SER A 221 22.21 -9.52 4.20
CA SER A 221 22.04 -9.93 5.60
C SER A 221 20.57 -9.75 5.97
N PHE A 222 19.86 -10.86 6.19
CA PHE A 222 18.52 -10.80 6.76
C PHE A 222 18.66 -10.63 8.28
N GLU A 223 18.72 -9.38 8.74
CA GLU A 223 18.62 -9.09 10.16
C GLU A 223 17.14 -9.02 10.57
N PHE A 224 16.63 -10.12 11.12
CA PHE A 224 15.28 -10.17 11.64
C PHE A 224 15.24 -9.59 13.06
N SER A 225 14.85 -8.33 13.19
CA SER A 225 14.53 -7.77 14.51
C SER A 225 13.28 -8.47 15.09
N PRO A 226 13.20 -8.65 16.43
CA PRO A 226 12.00 -9.21 17.07
C PRO A 226 10.71 -8.50 16.66
N SER A 227 10.75 -7.17 16.50
CA SER A 227 9.64 -6.35 16.00
C SER A 227 9.15 -6.77 14.61
N VAL A 228 10.07 -7.05 13.67
CA VAL A 228 9.72 -7.50 12.31
C VAL A 228 9.13 -8.92 12.34
N ILE A 229 9.65 -9.82 13.17
CA ILE A 229 9.12 -11.18 13.32
C ILE A 229 7.69 -11.13 13.86
N ILE A 230 7.43 -10.33 14.90
CA ILE A 230 6.09 -10.18 15.46
C ILE A 230 5.13 -9.61 14.41
N ALA A 231 5.53 -8.56 13.69
CA ALA A 231 4.70 -7.97 12.63
C ALA A 231 4.39 -9.00 11.53
N ALA A 232 5.39 -9.74 11.06
CA ALA A 232 5.22 -10.79 10.05
C ALA A 232 4.26 -11.90 10.54
N LEU A 233 4.40 -12.34 11.79
CA LEU A 233 3.53 -13.34 12.40
C LEU A 233 2.08 -12.83 12.47
N VAL A 234 1.86 -11.56 12.86
CA VAL A 234 0.53 -10.94 12.87
C VAL A 234 -0.05 -10.87 11.46
N PHE A 235 0.73 -10.49 10.44
CA PHE A 235 0.28 -10.49 9.05
C PHE A 235 -0.11 -11.89 8.57
N VAL A 236 0.69 -12.92 8.89
CA VAL A 236 0.40 -14.31 8.54
C VAL A 236 -0.88 -14.80 9.23
N ILE A 237 -1.04 -14.55 10.54
CA ILE A 237 -2.27 -14.92 11.26
C ILE A 237 -3.48 -14.19 10.67
N ALA A 238 -3.39 -12.88 10.42
CA ALA A 238 -4.47 -12.11 9.82
C ALA A 238 -4.85 -12.63 8.43
N PHE A 239 -3.85 -13.01 7.63
CA PHE A 239 -4.07 -13.65 6.33
C PHE A 239 -4.76 -15.01 6.47
N LEU A 240 -4.28 -15.89 7.36
CA LEU A 240 -4.87 -17.23 7.58
C LEU A 240 -6.31 -17.14 8.10
N LEU A 241 -6.58 -16.25 9.05
CA LEU A 241 -7.92 -15.98 9.54
C LEU A 241 -8.83 -15.52 8.39
N SER A 242 -8.37 -14.57 7.58
CA SER A 242 -9.12 -14.08 6.43
C SER A 242 -9.31 -15.15 5.36
N ALA A 243 -8.30 -16.01 5.17
CA ALA A 243 -8.31 -17.12 4.24
C ALA A 243 -9.42 -18.14 4.56
N SER A 244 -9.76 -18.32 5.84
CA SER A 244 -10.86 -19.19 6.24
C SER A 244 -12.24 -18.73 5.73
N ALA A 245 -12.42 -17.43 5.44
CA ALA A 245 -13.65 -16.94 4.80
C ALA A 245 -13.59 -16.97 3.26
N LEU A 246 -12.41 -17.13 2.65
CA LEU A 246 -12.24 -17.08 1.20
C LEU A 246 -13.11 -18.08 0.44
N PRO A 247 -13.25 -19.37 0.83
CA PRO A 247 -14.08 -20.30 0.06
C PRO A 247 -15.51 -19.77 -0.12
N ARG A 248 -16.14 -19.29 0.96
CA ARG A 248 -17.50 -18.74 0.90
C ARG A 248 -17.61 -17.53 -0.02
N ILE A 249 -16.60 -16.67 -0.02
CA ILE A 249 -16.57 -15.45 -0.85
C ILE A 249 -16.28 -15.79 -2.31
N LEU A 250 -15.33 -16.70 -2.56
CA LEU A 250 -14.91 -17.14 -3.88
C LEU A 250 -15.97 -17.98 -4.58
N PHE A 251 -16.88 -18.64 -3.84
CA PHE A 251 -18.04 -19.33 -4.40
C PHE A 251 -19.32 -18.49 -4.40
N SER A 252 -19.26 -17.21 -4.00
CA SER A 252 -20.44 -16.33 -3.99
C SER A 252 -20.95 -15.97 -5.39
N ASN A 253 -22.25 -15.73 -5.54
CA ASN A 253 -22.88 -15.42 -6.83
C ASN A 253 -22.47 -14.05 -7.43
N VAL A 254 -21.74 -13.22 -6.68
CA VAL A 254 -21.31 -11.89 -7.15
C VAL A 254 -19.96 -12.00 -7.86
N ILE A 255 -20.00 -12.09 -9.19
CA ILE A 255 -18.82 -12.26 -10.06
C ILE A 255 -17.76 -11.17 -9.81
N GLN A 256 -18.19 -9.91 -9.64
CA GLN A 256 -17.28 -8.78 -9.40
C GLN A 256 -16.45 -8.99 -8.12
N VAL A 257 -17.09 -9.42 -7.02
CA VAL A 257 -16.42 -9.63 -5.72
C VAL A 257 -15.42 -10.78 -5.84
N ARG A 258 -15.80 -11.89 -6.48
CA ARG A 258 -14.90 -13.04 -6.71
C ARG A 258 -13.65 -12.67 -7.48
N LYS A 259 -13.81 -11.99 -8.62
CA LYS A 259 -12.68 -11.52 -9.45
C LYS A 259 -11.79 -10.54 -8.68
N PHE A 260 -12.39 -9.63 -7.91
CA PHE A 260 -11.66 -8.67 -7.10
C PHE A 260 -10.85 -9.34 -5.98
N VAL A 261 -11.40 -10.34 -5.29
CA VAL A 261 -10.66 -11.09 -4.27
C VAL A 261 -9.49 -11.87 -4.86
N ASN A 262 -9.68 -12.53 -6.02
CA ASN A 262 -8.57 -13.17 -6.73
C ASN A 262 -7.46 -12.16 -7.06
N LEU A 263 -7.83 -10.96 -7.47
CA LEU A 263 -6.90 -9.88 -7.75
C LEU A 263 -6.14 -9.41 -6.49
N LEU A 264 -6.79 -9.33 -5.33
CA LEU A 264 -6.10 -9.04 -4.07
C LEU A 264 -5.10 -10.14 -3.68
N LEU A 265 -5.41 -11.41 -3.93
CA LEU A 265 -4.48 -12.53 -3.67
C LEU A 265 -3.26 -12.46 -4.60
N ILE A 266 -3.48 -12.14 -5.87
CA ILE A 266 -2.40 -11.89 -6.84
C ILE A 266 -1.53 -10.72 -6.36
N MET A 267 -2.13 -9.64 -5.87
CA MET A 267 -1.40 -8.50 -5.33
C MET A 267 -0.49 -8.90 -4.17
N ILE A 268 -0.99 -9.70 -3.21
CA ILE A 268 -0.18 -10.20 -2.10
C ILE A 268 1.03 -10.99 -2.62
N ALA A 269 0.81 -11.92 -3.55
CA ALA A 269 1.89 -12.74 -4.12
C ALA A 269 2.95 -11.88 -4.83
N LEU A 270 2.52 -10.90 -5.63
CA LEU A 270 3.42 -10.00 -6.35
C LEU A 270 4.24 -9.10 -5.42
N VAL A 271 3.64 -8.58 -4.35
CA VAL A 271 4.36 -7.74 -3.36
C VAL A 271 5.39 -8.56 -2.57
N LEU A 272 5.07 -9.81 -2.23
CA LEU A 272 6.02 -10.72 -1.61
C LEU A 272 7.18 -11.02 -2.57
N LEU A 273 6.89 -11.28 -3.85
CA LEU A 273 7.92 -11.50 -4.87
C LEU A 273 8.75 -10.24 -5.12
N SER A 274 8.16 -9.05 -5.01
CA SER A 274 8.89 -7.81 -5.24
C SER A 274 9.83 -7.42 -4.09
N SER A 275 9.70 -8.05 -2.91
CA SER A 275 10.71 -7.91 -1.85
C SER A 275 12.10 -8.37 -2.31
N PHE A 276 12.16 -9.25 -3.32
CA PHE A 276 13.42 -9.65 -3.96
C PHE A 276 14.03 -8.57 -4.87
N LEU A 277 13.35 -7.46 -5.14
CA LEU A 277 13.88 -6.34 -5.92
C LEU A 277 14.48 -5.23 -5.05
N GLN A 278 14.38 -5.33 -3.72
CA GLN A 278 14.95 -4.34 -2.82
C GLN A 278 16.49 -4.42 -2.82
N ALA A 279 17.15 -3.27 -2.87
CA ALA A 279 18.59 -3.16 -2.65
C ALA A 279 18.94 -3.47 -1.17
N GLU A 280 18.18 -2.88 -0.24
CA GLU A 280 18.26 -3.14 1.20
C GLU A 280 16.92 -3.64 1.74
N PHE A 281 16.94 -4.65 2.61
CA PHE A 281 15.72 -5.18 3.20
C PHE A 281 15.13 -4.18 4.20
N THR A 282 14.04 -3.51 3.81
CA THR A 282 13.33 -2.57 4.69
C THR A 282 11.92 -3.07 4.97
N ALA A 283 11.52 -3.07 6.25
CA ALA A 283 10.18 -3.44 6.69
C ALA A 283 9.07 -2.57 6.06
N LEU A 284 9.39 -1.31 5.69
CA LEU A 284 8.49 -0.36 5.04
C LEU A 284 7.87 -0.90 3.74
N HIS A 285 8.55 -1.78 3.01
CA HIS A 285 7.99 -2.40 1.79
C HIS A 285 6.71 -3.18 2.04
N PHE A 286 6.61 -3.84 3.19
CA PHE A 286 5.43 -4.60 3.56
C PHE A 286 4.23 -3.72 3.92
N SER A 287 4.39 -2.39 4.00
CA SER A 287 3.26 -1.45 4.11
C SER A 287 2.27 -1.60 2.95
N VAL A 288 2.73 -2.03 1.77
CA VAL A 288 1.87 -2.29 0.61
C VAL A 288 0.91 -3.46 0.87
N LEU A 289 1.32 -4.48 1.63
CA LEU A 289 0.46 -5.61 2.01
C LEU A 289 -0.71 -5.19 2.91
N CYS A 290 -0.61 -4.06 3.60
CA CYS A 290 -1.69 -3.54 4.43
C CYS A 290 -2.97 -3.27 3.63
N LEU A 291 -2.84 -2.91 2.34
CA LEU A 291 -3.99 -2.68 1.46
C LEU A 291 -4.83 -3.95 1.23
N PRO A 292 -4.32 -5.02 0.60
CA PRO A 292 -5.12 -6.22 0.36
C PRO A 292 -5.54 -6.90 1.67
N LEU A 293 -4.67 -6.92 2.69
CA LEU A 293 -4.99 -7.56 3.97
C LEU A 293 -6.10 -6.83 4.72
N SER A 294 -6.12 -5.49 4.74
CA SER A 294 -7.20 -4.74 5.38
C SER A 294 -8.57 -4.99 4.72
N ILE A 295 -8.60 -5.14 3.39
CA ILE A 295 -9.83 -5.48 2.66
C ILE A 295 -10.27 -6.90 3.01
N LEU A 296 -9.37 -7.89 2.93
CA LEU A 296 -9.69 -9.28 3.23
C LEU A 296 -10.12 -9.47 4.70
N CYS A 297 -9.46 -8.80 5.64
CA CYS A 297 -9.86 -8.79 7.04
C CYS A 297 -11.24 -8.15 7.24
N ALA A 298 -11.53 -7.02 6.58
CA ALA A 298 -12.86 -6.42 6.65
C ALA A 298 -13.96 -7.38 6.14
N MET A 299 -13.69 -8.10 5.04
CA MET A 299 -14.60 -9.13 4.53
C MET A 299 -14.79 -10.28 5.52
N TYR A 300 -13.71 -10.75 6.16
CA TYR A 300 -13.77 -11.80 7.18
C TYR A 300 -14.59 -11.36 8.40
N PHE A 301 -14.31 -10.20 8.96
CA PHE A 301 -14.99 -9.69 10.15
C PHE A 301 -16.48 -9.43 9.90
N GLN A 302 -16.86 -9.04 8.69
CA GLN A 302 -18.27 -8.91 8.31
C GLN A 302 -19.00 -10.28 8.29
N SER A 303 -18.28 -11.38 8.08
CA SER A 303 -18.85 -12.73 8.11
C SER A 303 -18.99 -13.32 9.52
N LEU A 304 -18.42 -12.67 10.53
CA LEU A 304 -18.52 -13.13 11.93
C LEU A 304 -19.90 -12.84 12.49
N LYS A 305 -20.52 -13.88 13.09
CA LYS A 305 -21.84 -13.76 13.74
C LYS A 305 -21.76 -13.32 15.21
N GLY A 306 -20.62 -13.54 15.87
CA GLY A 306 -20.43 -13.26 17.29
C GLY A 306 -19.82 -11.89 17.57
N VAL A 307 -20.57 -11.00 18.23
CA VAL A 307 -20.09 -9.67 18.62
C VAL A 307 -18.86 -9.77 19.51
N PHE A 308 -18.88 -10.67 20.51
CA PHE A 308 -17.76 -10.90 21.42
C PHE A 308 -16.48 -11.30 20.67
N LEU A 309 -16.56 -12.28 19.76
CA LEU A 309 -15.39 -12.74 19.00
C LEU A 309 -14.83 -11.64 18.11
N SER A 310 -15.70 -10.84 17.48
CA SER A 310 -15.24 -9.70 16.65
C SER A 310 -14.53 -8.64 17.47
N GLU A 311 -15.03 -8.31 18.66
CA GLU A 311 -14.41 -7.32 19.54
C GLU A 311 -13.09 -7.84 20.13
N LEU A 312 -13.03 -9.12 20.49
CA LEU A 312 -11.83 -9.77 21.01
C LEU A 312 -10.71 -9.80 19.96
N LEU A 313 -10.99 -10.27 18.74
CA LEU A 313 -9.99 -10.32 17.66
C LEU A 313 -9.52 -8.91 17.27
N PHE A 314 -10.43 -7.94 17.22
CA PHE A 314 -10.08 -6.55 16.95
C PHE A 314 -9.20 -5.95 18.05
N GLY A 315 -9.52 -6.22 19.32
CA GLY A 315 -8.71 -5.81 20.46
C GLY A 315 -7.31 -6.43 20.43
N MET A 316 -7.20 -7.72 20.07
CA MET A 316 -5.91 -8.41 19.91
C MET A 316 -5.03 -7.77 18.82
N LEU A 317 -5.63 -7.32 17.70
CA LEU A 317 -4.89 -6.64 16.64
C LEU A 317 -4.38 -5.25 17.06
N ILE A 318 -5.16 -4.51 17.84
CA ILE A 318 -4.69 -3.22 18.40
C ILE A 318 -3.57 -3.48 19.41
N LEU A 319 -3.74 -4.47 20.28
CA LEU A 319 -2.75 -4.82 21.29
C LEU A 319 -1.44 -5.29 20.65
N SER A 320 -1.49 -6.06 19.56
CA SER A 320 -0.27 -6.44 18.82
C SER A 320 0.42 -5.23 18.18
N ALA A 321 -0.32 -4.27 17.64
CA ALA A 321 0.25 -3.03 17.11
C ALA A 321 0.98 -2.23 18.21
N VAL A 322 0.39 -2.14 19.40
CA VAL A 322 1.02 -1.48 20.55
C VAL A 322 2.28 -2.25 21.01
N ILE A 323 2.22 -3.58 21.09
CA ILE A 323 3.36 -4.43 21.47
C ILE A 323 4.55 -4.19 20.55
N VAL A 324 4.34 -4.19 19.22
CA VAL A 324 5.42 -3.98 18.24
C VAL A 324 6.16 -2.65 18.48
N HIS A 325 5.52 -1.65 19.09
CA HIS A 325 6.16 -0.37 19.38
C HIS A 325 7.06 -0.43 20.62
N PHE A 326 6.77 -1.32 21.57
CA PHE A 326 7.57 -1.48 22.78
C PHE A 326 8.77 -2.42 22.60
N PHE A 327 8.70 -3.37 21.68
CA PHE A 327 9.80 -4.31 21.37
C PHE A 327 10.66 -3.76 20.23
N LYS A 328 11.97 -3.57 20.47
CA LYS A 328 12.92 -3.06 19.46
C LYS A 328 13.24 -4.08 18.37
#